data_AF-A0A2T2PS44-F1
#
_entry.id   AF-A0A2T2PS44-F1
#
_cell.length_a   1.000
_cell.length_b   1.000
_cell.length_c   1.000
_cell.angle_alpha   90.00
_cell.angle_beta   90.00
_cell.angle_gamma   90.00
#
_symmetry.space_group_name_H-M   'P 1'
#
loop_
_entity.id
_entity.type
_entity.pdbx_description
1 polymer ?
#
loop_
_entity_poly.entity_id
_entity_poly.type
_entity_poly.pdbx_seq_one_letter_code
_entity_poly.pdbx_strand_id
1 'polypeptide(L)'
;MAAGPRDVMKNGLYSIHVTLLDGRAGKGSGVILFRDGKILGGDAYLYYTGSYVVKDNNTFKGEVLVQRHTSPRGDDNPLFGGPAPVGIGVSGTFTETRGEMTGTALVGKASQIFGATLQKLADAD
;
A
#
# COMPACT_ATOMS: atom_id res chain seq x y z
N MET A 1 -27.88 8.00 -18.80
CA MET A 1 -27.64 8.58 -17.46
C MET A 1 -26.14 8.54 -17.21
N ALA A 2 -25.46 9.69 -17.16
CA ALA A 2 -24.06 9.74 -16.76
C ALA A 2 -24.01 9.56 -15.25
N ALA A 3 -23.27 8.57 -14.77
CA ALA A 3 -22.95 8.49 -13.35
C ALA A 3 -22.25 9.80 -12.97
N GLY A 4 -22.80 10.53 -11.98
CA GLY A 4 -22.11 11.67 -11.36
C GLY A 4 -20.72 11.24 -10.88
N PRO A 5 -19.81 12.18 -10.58
CA PRO A 5 -18.45 11.85 -10.20
C PRO A 5 -18.52 10.95 -8.97
N ARG A 6 -18.37 9.64 -9.20
CA ARG A 6 -18.15 8.67 -8.13
C ARG A 6 -16.95 9.22 -7.39
N ASP A 7 -16.97 9.22 -6.07
CA ASP A 7 -15.78 9.56 -5.31
C ASP A 7 -14.69 8.57 -5.71
N VAL A 8 -13.84 8.97 -6.66
CA VAL A 8 -12.74 8.16 -7.17
C VAL A 8 -11.55 8.52 -6.31
N MET A 9 -10.86 7.52 -5.77
CA MET A 9 -9.55 7.74 -5.18
C MET A 9 -8.72 8.49 -6.21
N LYS A 10 -8.27 9.69 -5.86
CA LYS A 10 -7.62 10.59 -6.80
C LYS A 10 -6.34 9.93 -7.31
N ASN A 11 -6.11 10.05 -8.61
CA ASN A 11 -4.81 9.68 -9.13
C ASN A 11 -3.76 10.59 -8.49
N GLY A 12 -2.74 9.99 -7.87
CA GLY A 12 -1.78 10.76 -7.11
C GLY A 12 -0.67 9.93 -6.49
N LEU A 13 0.41 10.64 -6.19
CA LEU A 13 1.49 10.12 -5.35
C LEU A 13 1.14 10.39 -3.89
N TYR A 14 1.20 9.36 -3.07
CA TYR A 14 0.90 9.41 -1.64
C TYR A 14 2.14 9.00 -0.84
N SER A 15 2.36 9.62 0.31
CA SER A 15 3.19 9.02 1.35
C SER A 15 2.41 7.87 1.97
N ILE A 16 3.11 6.80 2.33
CA ILE A 16 2.55 5.68 3.07
C ILE A 16 3.35 5.47 4.36
N HIS A 17 2.65 5.31 5.47
CA HIS A 17 3.25 4.96 6.76
C HIS A 17 2.57 3.72 7.32
N VAL A 18 3.33 2.65 7.48
CA VAL A 18 2.86 1.32 7.88
C VAL A 18 3.20 1.05 9.33
N THR A 19 2.27 0.44 10.06
CA THR A 19 2.47 -0.10 11.41
C THR A 19 1.89 -1.51 11.48
N LEU A 20 2.64 -2.46 12.05
CA LEU A 20 2.11 -3.81 12.30
C LEU A 20 1.05 -3.78 13.41
N LEU A 21 -0.02 -4.54 13.23
CA LEU A 21 -1.15 -4.59 14.17
C LEU A 21 -1.22 -5.89 14.96
N ASP A 22 -0.29 -6.83 14.75
CA ASP A 22 -0.27 -8.17 15.34
C ASP A 22 0.56 -8.26 16.64
N GLY A 23 0.82 -7.12 17.30
CA GLY A 23 1.63 -7.04 18.52
C GLY A 23 3.14 -7.06 18.28
N ARG A 24 3.59 -7.10 17.01
CA ARG A 24 5.01 -6.96 16.65
C ARG A 24 5.39 -5.49 16.48
N ALA A 25 6.59 -5.13 16.88
CA ALA A 25 7.16 -3.82 16.60
C ALA A 25 7.69 -3.81 15.15
N GLY A 26 7.05 -3.03 14.28
CA GLY A 26 7.49 -2.83 12.91
C GLY A 26 6.84 -1.58 12.32
N LYS A 27 7.67 -0.67 11.81
CA LYS A 27 7.24 0.54 11.12
C LYS A 27 7.92 0.59 9.76
N GLY A 28 7.18 1.03 8.74
CA GLY A 28 7.70 1.25 7.40
C GLY A 28 7.17 2.57 6.85
N SER A 29 7.94 3.23 5.99
CA SER A 29 7.50 4.42 5.29
C SER A 29 8.04 4.43 3.87
N GLY A 30 7.26 4.94 2.93
CA GLY A 30 7.64 5.03 1.54
C GLY A 30 6.67 5.92 0.76
N VAL A 31 6.65 5.73 -0.55
CA VAL A 31 5.70 6.38 -1.45
C VAL A 31 4.93 5.35 -2.26
N ILE A 32 3.68 5.68 -2.56
CA ILE A 32 2.76 4.84 -3.32
C ILE A 32 1.92 5.69 -4.27
N LEU A 33 1.90 5.32 -5.53
CA LEU A 33 1.09 5.88 -6.60
C LEU A 33 -0.19 5.06 -6.70
N PHE A 34 -1.33 5.72 -6.55
CA PHE A 34 -2.62 5.21 -7.01
C PHE A 34 -2.95 5.92 -8.31
N ARG A 35 -3.12 5.16 -9.39
CA ARG A 35 -3.45 5.74 -10.69
C ARG A 35 -4.17 4.75 -11.57
N ASP A 36 -5.37 5.10 -12.01
CA ASP A 36 -6.14 4.33 -13.02
C ASP A 36 -6.27 2.84 -12.67
N GLY A 37 -6.54 2.54 -11.40
CA GLY A 37 -6.65 1.17 -10.90
C GLY A 37 -5.32 0.44 -10.70
N LYS A 38 -4.18 1.10 -10.88
CA LYS A 38 -2.84 0.56 -10.62
C LYS A 38 -2.24 1.10 -9.33
N ILE A 39 -1.44 0.26 -8.70
CA ILE A 39 -0.57 0.60 -7.58
C ILE A 39 0.88 0.42 -8.02
N LEU A 40 1.69 1.45 -7.82
CA LEU A 40 3.15 1.39 -7.92
C LEU A 40 3.76 2.09 -6.71
N GLY A 41 4.93 1.71 -6.26
CA GLY A 41 5.58 2.40 -5.16
C GLY A 41 6.85 1.74 -4.69
N GLY A 42 7.34 2.22 -3.56
CA GLY A 42 8.50 1.64 -2.92
C GLY A 42 9.00 2.45 -1.75
N ASP A 43 10.07 1.91 -1.16
CA ASP A 43 10.87 2.50 -0.11
C ASP A 43 12.36 2.26 -0.38
N ALA A 44 13.19 2.46 0.64
CA ALA A 44 14.64 2.28 0.57
C ALA A 44 15.10 0.89 0.11
N TYR A 45 14.30 -0.17 0.32
CA TYR A 45 14.67 -1.56 0.00
C TYR A 45 13.68 -2.27 -0.92
N LEU A 46 12.43 -1.85 -0.89
CA LEU A 46 11.31 -2.57 -1.49
C LEU A 46 10.66 -1.75 -2.61
N TYR A 47 10.13 -2.45 -3.60
CA TYR A 47 9.20 -1.90 -4.56
C TYR A 47 7.86 -2.63 -4.47
N TYR A 48 6.80 -1.91 -4.79
CA TYR A 48 5.42 -2.38 -4.70
C TYR A 48 4.77 -2.26 -6.07
N THR A 49 4.07 -3.30 -6.50
CA THR A 49 3.25 -3.29 -7.72
C THR A 49 1.92 -3.93 -7.44
N GLY A 50 0.84 -3.42 -8.02
CA GLY A 50 -0.46 -4.00 -7.77
C GLY A 50 -1.58 -3.33 -8.53
N SER A 51 -2.80 -3.67 -8.12
CA SER A 51 -4.02 -3.07 -8.65
C SER A 51 -5.05 -2.85 -7.55
N TYR A 52 -5.92 -1.89 -7.77
CA TYR A 52 -7.03 -1.60 -6.87
C TYR A 52 -8.30 -1.30 -7.64
N VAL A 53 -9.42 -1.48 -6.96
CA VAL A 53 -10.75 -1.11 -7.41
C VAL A 53 -11.40 -0.24 -6.34
N VAL A 54 -11.89 0.92 -6.77
CA VAL A 54 -12.73 1.78 -5.93
C VAL A 54 -14.12 1.17 -5.85
N LYS A 55 -14.69 1.22 -4.65
CA LYS A 55 -16.03 0.79 -4.31
C LYS A 55 -16.83 2.00 -3.81
N ASP A 56 -18.11 1.79 -3.57
CA ASP A 56 -18.97 2.84 -3.01
C ASP A 56 -18.50 3.26 -1.61
N ASN A 57 -19.00 4.41 -1.14
CA ASN A 57 -18.71 4.98 0.18
C ASN A 57 -17.22 5.24 0.44
N ASN A 58 -16.49 5.72 -0.58
CA ASN A 58 -15.08 6.08 -0.48
C ASN A 58 -14.19 4.93 0.03
N THR A 59 -14.50 3.71 -0.38
CA THR A 59 -13.70 2.52 -0.02
C THR A 59 -12.96 1.97 -1.23
N PHE A 60 -11.86 1.25 -0.99
CA PHE A 60 -11.16 0.52 -2.04
C PHE A 60 -10.72 -0.85 -1.55
N LYS A 61 -10.50 -1.75 -2.51
CA LYS A 61 -9.82 -3.04 -2.30
C LYS A 61 -8.75 -3.20 -3.37
N GLY A 62 -7.67 -3.88 -3.03
CA GLY A 62 -6.59 -4.12 -3.96
C GLY A 62 -5.71 -5.28 -3.55
N GLU A 63 -4.77 -5.57 -4.43
CA GLU A 63 -3.73 -6.57 -4.24
C GLU A 63 -2.39 -5.94 -4.58
N VAL A 64 -1.39 -6.19 -3.75
CA VAL A 64 -0.04 -5.64 -3.87
C VAL A 64 0.96 -6.78 -3.78
N LEU A 65 1.92 -6.79 -4.70
CA LEU A 65 3.12 -7.60 -4.65
C LEU A 65 4.26 -6.71 -4.16
N VAL A 66 4.95 -7.18 -3.13
CA VAL A 66 6.12 -6.50 -2.56
C VAL A 66 7.36 -7.36 -2.82
N GLN A 67 8.40 -6.73 -3.37
CA GLN A 67 9.66 -7.37 -3.67
C GLN A 67 10.83 -6.45 -3.34
N ARG A 68 11.97 -7.08 -3.08
CA ARG A 68 13.21 -6.37 -2.76
C ARG A 68 13.93 -5.93 -4.04
N HIS A 69 14.35 -4.67 -4.09
CA HIS A 69 15.28 -4.16 -5.12
C HIS A 69 16.69 -3.88 -4.56
N THR A 70 16.80 -3.61 -3.25
CA THR A 70 18.08 -3.33 -2.60
C THR A 70 18.31 -4.31 -1.44
N SER A 71 19.50 -4.92 -1.42
CA SER A 71 19.94 -5.76 -0.30
C SER A 71 20.16 -4.92 0.96
N PRO A 72 19.53 -5.27 2.09
CA PRO A 72 19.78 -4.62 3.37
C PRO A 72 21.26 -4.76 3.78
N ARG A 73 21.79 -3.75 4.49
CA ARG A 73 23.17 -3.76 5.01
C ARG A 73 23.14 -3.77 6.54
N GLY A 74 24.08 -4.48 7.16
CA GLY A 74 24.15 -4.57 8.62
C GLY A 74 22.87 -5.14 9.22
N ASP A 75 22.29 -4.43 10.19
CA ASP A 75 21.12 -4.85 10.96
C ASP A 75 19.78 -4.37 10.36
N ASP A 76 19.80 -3.79 9.15
CA ASP A 76 18.59 -3.34 8.46
C ASP A 76 17.65 -4.53 8.16
N ASN A 77 16.42 -4.46 8.65
CA ASN A 77 15.42 -5.51 8.47
C ASN A 77 14.11 -4.94 7.89
N PRO A 78 13.94 -4.93 6.55
CA PRO A 78 12.72 -4.44 5.93
C PRO A 78 11.50 -5.26 6.36
N LEU A 79 10.35 -4.58 6.52
CA LEU A 79 9.13 -5.16 7.08
C LEU A 79 8.60 -6.35 6.27
N PHE A 80 8.74 -6.25 4.95
CA PHE A 80 8.32 -7.26 3.98
C PHE A 80 9.47 -7.51 2.98
N GLY A 81 9.30 -8.47 2.07
CA GLY A 81 10.25 -8.69 0.98
C GLY A 81 11.53 -9.41 1.42
N GLY A 82 11.39 -10.65 1.85
CA GLY A 82 12.48 -11.63 1.88
C GLY A 82 12.98 -11.97 0.46
N PRO A 83 13.75 -13.06 0.27
CA PRO A 83 14.19 -13.48 -1.07
C PRO A 83 13.03 -13.75 -2.04
N ALA A 84 11.86 -14.11 -1.51
CA ALA A 84 10.65 -14.38 -2.27
C ALA A 84 9.68 -13.17 -2.25
N PRO A 85 8.94 -12.94 -3.34
CA PRO A 85 7.87 -11.96 -3.39
C PRO A 85 6.80 -12.21 -2.33
N VAL A 86 6.26 -11.13 -1.75
CA VAL A 86 5.17 -11.20 -0.76
C VAL A 86 3.91 -10.61 -1.37
N GLY A 87 2.86 -11.43 -1.46
CA GLY A 87 1.53 -11.00 -1.86
C GLY A 87 0.76 -10.44 -0.66
N ILE A 88 0.07 -9.32 -0.87
CA ILE A 88 -0.68 -8.58 0.14
C ILE A 88 -2.06 -8.24 -0.40
N GLY A 89 -3.11 -8.70 0.28
CA GLY A 89 -4.47 -8.20 0.07
C GLY A 89 -4.70 -6.94 0.91
N VAL A 90 -5.26 -5.88 0.32
CA VAL A 90 -5.48 -4.60 0.99
C VAL A 90 -6.91 -4.11 0.85
N SER A 91 -7.39 -3.42 1.87
CA SER A 91 -8.65 -2.67 1.83
C SER A 91 -8.54 -1.40 2.65
N GLY A 92 -9.25 -0.35 2.25
CA GLY A 92 -9.16 0.92 2.95
C GLY A 92 -10.28 1.88 2.62
N THR A 93 -10.23 3.03 3.29
CA THR A 93 -11.07 4.21 3.06
C THR A 93 -10.19 5.35 2.58
N PHE A 94 -10.79 6.31 1.88
CA PHE A 94 -10.09 7.51 1.43
C PHE A 94 -10.96 8.76 1.50
N THR A 95 -10.28 9.90 1.53
CA THR A 95 -10.82 11.22 1.21
C THR A 95 -10.06 11.76 0.00
N GLU A 96 -10.26 13.02 -0.37
CA GLU A 96 -9.53 13.62 -1.48
C GLU A 96 -8.01 13.64 -1.28
N THR A 97 -7.55 13.76 -0.03
CA THR A 97 -6.12 13.98 0.30
C THR A 97 -5.53 12.95 1.26
N ARG A 98 -6.36 12.08 1.85
CA ARG A 98 -5.91 11.09 2.85
C ARG A 98 -6.54 9.73 2.62
N GLY A 99 -5.98 8.71 3.24
CA GLY A 99 -6.60 7.40 3.32
C GLY A 99 -6.06 6.58 4.48
N GLU A 100 -6.83 5.58 4.86
CA GLU A 100 -6.43 4.57 5.83
C GLU A 100 -6.66 3.21 5.22
N MET A 101 -5.71 2.29 5.41
CA MET A 101 -5.81 0.95 4.86
C MET A 101 -5.31 -0.10 5.82
N THR A 102 -5.89 -1.28 5.72
CA THR A 102 -5.41 -2.50 6.34
C THR A 102 -4.92 -3.45 5.25
N GLY A 103 -3.88 -4.20 5.57
CA GLY A 103 -3.32 -5.20 4.68
C GLY A 103 -3.00 -6.49 5.40
N THR A 104 -3.18 -7.60 4.69
CA THR A 104 -2.79 -8.94 5.14
C THR A 104 -1.73 -9.49 4.19
N ALA A 105 -0.50 -9.59 4.68
CA ALA A 105 0.65 -10.12 3.95
C ALA A 105 0.84 -11.60 4.24
N LEU A 106 1.03 -12.41 3.20
CA LEU A 106 1.35 -13.83 3.32
C LEU A 106 2.86 -14.03 3.23
N VAL A 107 3.51 -14.27 4.36
CA VAL A 107 4.97 -14.48 4.45
C VAL A 107 5.23 -15.93 4.86
N GLY A 108 5.59 -16.76 3.87
CA GLY A 108 5.72 -18.19 4.07
C GLY A 108 4.39 -18.83 4.48
N LYS A 109 4.31 -19.36 5.71
CA LYS A 109 3.09 -19.96 6.27
C LYS A 109 2.33 -19.06 7.25
N ALA A 110 2.79 -17.82 7.44
CA ALA A 110 2.21 -16.90 8.40
C ALA A 110 1.54 -15.70 7.71
N SER A 111 0.38 -15.30 8.22
CA SER A 111 -0.28 -14.05 7.86
C SER A 111 0.17 -12.94 8.81
N GLN A 112 0.57 -11.81 8.26
CA GLN A 112 0.91 -10.60 9.02
C GLN A 112 -0.09 -9.49 8.66
N ILE A 113 -0.68 -8.87 9.69
CA ILE A 113 -1.67 -7.81 9.53
C ILE A 113 -1.00 -6.48 9.84
N PHE A 114 -1.20 -5.50 8.98
CA PHE A 114 -0.73 -4.15 9.18
C PHE A 114 -1.82 -3.13 8.88
N GLY A 115 -1.67 -1.95 9.50
CA GLY A 115 -2.38 -0.74 9.15
C GLY A 115 -1.44 0.22 8.45
N ALA A 116 -1.97 1.07 7.58
CA ALA A 116 -1.22 2.15 6.99
C ALA A 116 -2.07 3.41 6.81
N THR A 117 -1.42 4.56 6.90
CA THR A 117 -2.00 5.87 6.56
C THR A 117 -1.41 6.37 5.26
N LEU A 118 -2.25 7.04 4.47
CA LEU A 118 -1.93 7.63 3.19
C LEU A 118 -2.14 9.13 3.24
N GLN A 119 -1.21 9.90 2.70
CA GLN A 119 -1.36 11.34 2.51
C GLN A 119 -0.91 11.73 1.11
N LYS A 120 -1.78 12.39 0.34
CA LYS A 120 -1.50 12.84 -1.02
C LYS A 120 -0.40 13.90 -1.00
N LEU A 121 0.61 13.71 -1.84
CA LEU A 121 1.77 14.58 -2.01
C LEU A 121 1.70 15.35 -3.32
N ALA A 122 1.24 14.70 -4.40
CA ALA A 122 1.13 15.27 -5.73
C ALA A 122 -0.01 14.62 -6.52
N ASP A 123 -0.57 15.35 -7.48
CA ASP A 123 -1.43 14.80 -8.52
C ASP A 123 -0.64 13.91 -9.48
N ALA A 124 -1.32 12.94 -10.10
CA ALA A 124 -0.77 12.16 -11.20
C ALA A 124 -1.80 12.12 -12.33
N ASP A 125 -1.53 12.84 -13.42
CA ASP A 125 -2.33 12.82 -14.65
C ASP A 125 -2.21 11.47 -15.34
#